data_AF-A0A1G3A539-F1
#
_entry.id   AF-A0A1G3A539-F1
#
_cell.length_a   1.000
_cell.length_b   1.000
_cell.length_c   1.000
_cell.angle_alpha   90.00
_cell.angle_beta   90.00
_cell.angle_gamma   90.00
#
_symmetry.space_group_name_H-M   'P 1'
#
loop_
_entity.id
_entity.type
_entity.pdbx_description
1 polymer ?
#
loop_
_entity_poly.entity_id
_entity_poly.type
_entity_poly.pdbx_seq_one_letter_code
_entity_poly.pdbx_strand_id
1 'polypeptide(L)'
;MPLAFMGRLLRDILATPFEELSATPGVGQKKIAGLIMLLHRATKDTPPDDPFGLEAAAGPARGQPPLSGDFSFNPLVVSEALWAQWRETVKRHNLGQLKLGRLAPSLAALPTVIWHTPLEDYADLTLADIRSLKTHGEKRVRAVLEVFCAVHETLARSVHQDHLDVDLVPKFVRPVERWTVQALTSSALPGQHEIRASLIGPLLAQVKVDVGPTVWRLASERLGMEGRAHSVRYQAKQMGVTRARVYQLLEECGKVMAVRWPEGESMLTVLIERYRSESPGSDAARLLCAATDLFFPRNNEPLRVVASRLRIGTGLSPVVVEPADSV
;
A
#
# COMPACT_ATOMS: atom_id res chain seq x y z
N MET A 1 25.79 3.23 20.17
CA MET A 1 26.62 2.71 21.28
C MET A 1 27.57 1.64 20.74
N PRO A 2 28.89 1.72 21.00
CA PRO A 2 29.82 0.66 20.61
C PRO A 2 29.49 -0.67 21.32
N LEU A 3 29.47 -1.78 20.58
CA LEU A 3 29.16 -3.13 21.11
C LEU A 3 30.01 -3.50 22.33
N ALA A 4 31.29 -3.10 22.35
CA ALA A 4 32.22 -3.38 23.44
C ALA A 4 31.83 -2.72 24.79
N PHE A 5 30.91 -1.75 24.77
CA PHE A 5 30.44 -1.07 25.98
C PHE A 5 29.02 -1.51 26.40
N MET A 6 28.40 -2.43 25.65
CA MET A 6 27.11 -2.98 26.02
C MET A 6 27.27 -3.91 27.22
N GLY A 7 26.51 -3.67 28.29
CA GLY A 7 26.60 -4.40 29.57
C GLY A 7 27.41 -3.68 30.65
N ARG A 8 28.15 -2.61 30.32
CA ARG A 8 28.73 -1.70 31.32
C ARG A 8 27.72 -0.63 31.71
N LEU A 9 27.72 -0.23 32.98
CA LEU A 9 26.87 0.87 33.43
C LEU A 9 27.46 2.19 32.94
N LEU A 10 26.59 3.14 32.63
CA LEU A 10 27.01 4.44 32.08
C LEU A 10 28.01 5.16 33.00
N ARG A 11 27.81 5.06 34.32
CA ARG A 11 28.74 5.60 35.32
C ARG A 11 30.15 5.03 35.20
N ASP A 12 30.28 3.74 34.89
CA ASP A 12 31.57 3.05 34.81
C ASP A 12 32.29 3.46 33.53
N ILE A 13 31.54 3.74 32.46
CA ILE A 13 32.06 4.27 31.20
C ILE A 13 32.56 5.70 31.39
N LEU A 14 31.78 6.56 32.05
CA LEU A 14 32.16 7.95 32.32
C LEU A 14 33.34 8.09 33.31
N ALA A 15 33.51 7.11 34.20
CA ALA A 15 34.65 7.04 35.12
C ALA A 15 35.93 6.47 34.49
N THR A 16 35.87 5.91 33.27
CA THR A 16 37.04 5.35 32.57
C THR A 16 37.78 6.48 31.83
N PRO A 17 39.12 6.60 31.97
CA PRO A 17 39.92 7.55 31.20
C PRO A 17 39.69 7.40 29.68
N PHE A 18 39.66 8.53 28.97
CA PHE A 18 39.37 8.55 27.53
C PHE A 18 40.35 7.70 26.72
N GLU A 19 41.63 7.71 27.10
CA GLU A 19 42.69 6.93 26.46
C GLU A 19 42.38 5.43 26.49
N GLU A 20 41.91 4.91 27.63
CA GLU A 20 41.53 3.51 27.81
C GLU A 20 40.26 3.13 27.02
N LEU A 21 39.27 4.03 26.96
CA LEU A 21 38.07 3.82 26.14
C LEU A 21 38.40 3.75 24.65
N SER A 22 39.31 4.62 24.19
CA SER A 22 39.72 4.69 22.78
C SER A 22 40.63 3.53 22.35
N ALA A 23 41.35 2.92 23.31
CA ALA A 23 42.18 1.74 23.09
C ALA A 23 41.38 0.42 23.10
N THR A 24 40.07 0.46 23.35
CA THR A 24 39.23 -0.75 23.38
C THR A 24 39.14 -1.40 21.98
N PRO A 25 39.53 -2.68 21.80
CA PRO A 25 39.49 -3.35 20.51
C PRO A 25 38.09 -3.28 19.87
N GLY A 26 38.03 -2.81 18.61
CA GLY A 26 36.77 -2.65 17.88
C GLY A 26 36.02 -1.32 18.12
N VAL A 27 36.56 -0.44 18.98
CA VAL A 27 36.03 0.91 19.26
C VAL A 27 37.01 1.98 18.76
N GLY A 28 36.97 2.27 17.46
CA GLY A 28 37.76 3.36 16.88
C GLY A 28 37.17 4.76 17.13
N GLN A 29 37.92 5.81 16.75
CA GLN A 29 37.57 7.21 16.97
C GLN A 29 36.15 7.60 16.52
N LYS A 30 35.67 7.08 15.38
CA LYS A 30 34.30 7.35 14.89
C LYS A 30 33.22 6.83 15.85
N LYS A 31 33.45 5.70 16.51
CA LYS A 31 32.51 5.10 17.46
C LYS A 31 32.53 5.83 18.80
N ILE A 32 33.68 6.35 19.21
CA ILE A 32 33.82 7.23 20.39
C ILE A 32 33.15 8.59 20.15
N ALA A 33 33.33 9.20 18.98
CA ALA A 33 32.64 10.45 18.63
C ALA A 33 31.11 10.28 18.65
N GLY A 34 30.61 9.16 18.10
CA GLY A 34 29.18 8.82 18.17
C GLY A 34 28.67 8.58 19.60
N LEU A 35 29.51 8.04 20.49
CA LEU A 35 29.17 7.91 21.92
C LEU A 35 29.06 9.28 22.60
N ILE A 36 30.03 10.17 22.38
CA ILE A 36 30.04 11.52 22.95
C ILE A 36 28.82 12.33 22.48
N MET A 37 28.49 12.25 21.19
CA MET A 37 27.29 12.90 20.64
C MET A 37 26.00 12.37 21.27
N LEU A 38 25.90 11.05 21.51
CA LEU A 38 24.74 10.45 22.17
C LEU A 38 24.61 10.89 23.62
N LEU A 39 25.73 10.99 24.36
CA LEU A 39 25.75 11.46 25.74
C LEU A 39 25.40 12.95 25.84
N HIS A 40 25.96 13.77 24.95
CA HIS A 40 25.61 15.19 24.86
C HIS A 40 24.15 15.42 24.43
N ARG A 41 23.56 14.49 23.68
CA ARG A 41 22.14 14.53 23.31
C ARG A 41 21.24 14.10 24.48
N ALA A 42 21.67 13.12 25.28
CA ALA A 42 20.93 12.68 26.46
C ALA A 42 20.95 13.72 27.59
N THR A 43 21.89 14.68 27.58
CA THR A 43 21.94 15.78 28.55
C THR A 43 21.15 17.03 28.13
N LYS A 44 20.61 17.07 26.91
CA LYS A 44 19.76 18.16 26.42
C LYS A 44 18.37 17.60 26.10
N ASP A 45 17.43 17.75 27.04
CA ASP A 45 16.01 17.42 26.88
C ASP A 45 15.35 18.35 25.85
N THR A 46 15.67 18.17 24.57
CA THR A 46 15.04 18.93 23.48
C THR A 46 14.83 18.00 22.28
N PRO A 47 13.58 17.79 21.82
CA PRO A 47 13.31 17.00 20.62
C PRO A 47 13.75 17.81 19.38
N PRO A 48 14.24 17.15 18.31
CA PRO A 48 14.85 17.84 17.17
C PRO A 48 13.81 18.46 16.23
N ASP A 49 14.06 19.71 15.81
CA ASP A 49 13.34 20.41 14.72
C ASP A 49 13.82 20.04 13.31
N ASP A 50 14.91 19.26 13.17
CA ASP A 50 15.34 18.71 11.87
C ASP A 50 16.21 17.44 12.10
N PRO A 51 15.93 16.28 11.50
CA PRO A 51 16.60 15.03 11.85
C PRO A 51 17.93 14.76 11.13
N PHE A 52 18.41 15.65 10.25
CA PHE A 52 19.59 15.37 9.43
C PHE A 52 20.50 16.58 9.22
N GLY A 53 21.62 16.63 9.94
CA GLY A 53 22.72 17.53 9.62
C GLY A 53 23.56 17.00 8.44
N LEU A 54 23.10 17.23 7.22
CA LEU A 54 24.00 17.47 6.09
C LEU A 54 24.18 18.98 6.00
N GLU A 55 25.42 19.44 6.15
CA GLU A 55 25.75 20.87 6.16
C GLU A 55 25.30 21.56 4.87
N ALA A 56 24.63 22.69 5.05
CA ALA A 56 24.16 23.57 4.00
C ALA A 56 25.33 24.33 3.35
N ALA A 57 25.31 24.40 2.01
CA ALA A 57 25.96 25.48 1.30
C ALA A 57 25.04 26.01 0.18
N ALA A 58 24.55 27.23 0.43
CA ALA A 58 24.03 28.26 -0.48
C ALA A 58 22.77 27.94 -1.35
N GLY A 59 21.70 28.71 -1.11
CA GLY A 59 20.51 28.78 -1.97
C GLY A 59 20.72 29.66 -3.23
N PRO A 60 19.67 30.10 -3.95
CA PRO A 60 18.23 29.87 -3.76
C PRO A 60 17.54 29.27 -5.01
N ALA A 61 16.55 28.39 -4.82
CA ALA A 61 15.50 28.18 -5.83
C ALA A 61 14.25 27.58 -5.18
N ARG A 62 13.12 28.28 -5.31
CA ARG A 62 11.79 27.69 -5.19
C ARG A 62 11.71 26.53 -6.20
N GLY A 63 11.65 25.29 -5.71
CA GLY A 63 11.63 24.11 -6.57
C GLY A 63 11.24 22.89 -5.75
N GLN A 64 10.25 22.17 -6.25
CA GLN A 64 9.63 20.95 -5.72
C GLN A 64 10.58 19.98 -4.99
N PRO A 65 10.14 19.29 -3.92
CA PRO A 65 10.81 18.07 -3.50
C PRO A 65 10.36 16.88 -4.37
N PRO A 66 11.28 15.97 -4.72
CA PRO A 66 11.02 14.84 -5.61
C PRO A 66 10.29 13.75 -4.83
N LEU A 67 9.00 13.52 -5.13
CA LEU A 67 8.30 12.30 -4.71
C LEU A 67 8.68 11.15 -5.65
N SER A 68 9.95 10.74 -5.63
CA SER A 68 10.50 9.53 -6.24
C SER A 68 11.92 9.33 -5.71
N GLY A 69 12.07 8.57 -4.62
CA GLY A 69 13.38 8.23 -4.04
C GLY A 69 13.23 7.49 -2.72
N ASP A 70 14.00 6.40 -2.58
CA ASP A 70 13.97 5.41 -1.50
C ASP A 70 13.75 5.99 -0.08
N PHE A 71 12.53 5.83 0.43
CA PHE A 71 12.26 5.92 1.86
C PHE A 71 12.90 4.70 2.54
N SER A 72 14.12 4.84 3.06
CA SER A 72 14.74 3.78 3.84
C SER A 72 14.15 3.72 5.26
N PHE A 73 13.01 3.04 5.40
CA PHE A 73 12.38 2.82 6.70
C PHE A 73 13.23 1.90 7.59
N ASN A 74 13.52 2.33 8.82
CA ASN A 74 14.25 1.54 9.81
C ASN A 74 13.36 1.17 11.01
N PRO A 75 12.98 -0.11 11.19
CA PRO A 75 12.10 -0.52 12.30
C PRO A 75 12.78 -0.47 13.68
N LEU A 76 14.11 -0.41 13.75
CA LEU A 76 14.86 -0.45 15.01
C LEU A 76 14.86 0.90 15.74
N VAL A 77 14.60 2.00 15.04
CA VAL A 77 14.55 3.35 15.65
C VAL A 77 13.19 3.69 16.22
N VAL A 78 12.18 2.83 16.01
CA VAL A 78 10.82 3.05 16.52
C VAL A 78 10.79 2.82 18.03
N SER A 79 10.44 3.86 18.77
CA SER A 79 10.21 3.83 20.22
C SER A 79 8.72 3.61 20.53
N GLU A 80 8.39 3.22 21.76
CA GLU A 80 7.00 3.06 22.21
C GLU A 80 6.22 4.38 22.10
N ALA A 81 6.86 5.51 22.41
CA ALA A 81 6.24 6.82 22.30
C ALA A 81 5.90 7.18 20.84
N LEU A 82 6.82 6.92 19.91
CA LEU A 82 6.59 7.15 18.48
C LEU A 82 5.50 6.22 17.94
N TRP A 83 5.53 4.95 18.35
CA TRP A 83 4.50 3.99 18.00
C TRP A 83 3.11 4.43 18.49
N ALA A 84 3.00 4.88 19.75
CA ALA A 84 1.76 5.40 20.30
C ALA A 84 1.22 6.61 19.51
N GLN A 85 2.09 7.52 19.07
CA GLN A 85 1.69 8.65 18.21
C GLN A 85 1.10 8.18 16.87
N TRP A 86 1.72 7.18 16.23
CA TRP A 86 1.22 6.66 14.95
C TRP A 86 -0.13 5.94 15.12
N ARG A 87 -0.30 5.14 16.17
CA ARG A 87 -1.57 4.50 16.50
C ARG A 87 -2.68 5.53 16.75
N GLU A 88 -2.36 6.59 17.48
CA GLU A 88 -3.30 7.68 17.75
C GLU A 88 -3.73 8.39 16.46
N THR A 89 -2.83 8.57 15.49
CA THR A 89 -3.22 9.10 14.17
C THR A 89 -4.22 8.20 13.44
N VAL A 90 -4.00 6.88 13.44
CA VAL A 90 -4.96 5.93 12.84
C VAL A 90 -6.32 6.03 13.52
N LYS A 91 -6.35 6.11 14.85
CA LYS A 91 -7.59 6.22 15.65
C LYS A 91 -8.31 7.54 15.40
N ARG A 92 -7.60 8.66 15.48
CA ARG A 92 -8.15 10.01 15.29
C ARG A 92 -8.81 10.19 13.92
N HIS A 93 -8.24 9.59 12.88
CA HIS A 93 -8.76 9.69 11.52
C HIS A 93 -9.71 8.53 11.15
N ASN A 94 -10.15 7.72 12.13
CA ASN A 94 -11.07 6.58 11.93
C ASN A 94 -10.62 5.60 10.83
N LEU A 95 -9.32 5.36 10.72
CA LEU A 95 -8.73 4.50 9.69
C LEU A 95 -8.66 3.03 10.09
N GLY A 96 -9.19 2.66 11.26
CA GLY A 96 -9.09 1.31 11.84
C GLY A 96 -9.54 0.20 10.91
N GLN A 97 -10.64 0.41 10.19
CA GLN A 97 -11.24 -0.56 9.27
C GLN A 97 -10.48 -0.72 7.94
N LEU A 98 -9.51 0.15 7.65
CA LEU A 98 -8.71 0.00 6.44
C LEU A 98 -7.79 -1.21 6.58
N LYS A 99 -7.74 -2.03 5.53
CA LYS A 99 -6.85 -3.19 5.46
C LYS A 99 -5.39 -2.74 5.37
N LEU A 100 -4.50 -3.35 6.14
CA LEU A 100 -3.05 -3.08 6.12
C LEU A 100 -2.48 -3.13 4.70
N GLY A 101 -2.84 -4.16 3.93
CA GLY A 101 -2.37 -4.33 2.56
C GLY A 101 -2.81 -3.22 1.61
N ARG A 102 -3.93 -2.53 1.88
CA ARG A 102 -4.40 -1.41 1.05
C ARG A 102 -3.41 -0.25 1.09
N LEU A 103 -2.77 -0.03 2.23
CA LEU A 103 -1.87 1.11 2.48
C LEU A 103 -0.39 0.76 2.40
N ALA A 104 -0.05 -0.52 2.26
CA ALA A 104 1.31 -0.99 2.11
C ALA A 104 2.00 -0.38 0.88
N PRO A 105 3.31 -0.04 0.93
CA PRO A 105 4.04 0.38 -0.27
C PRO A 105 4.02 -0.69 -1.38
N SER A 106 4.13 -1.96 -0.99
CA SER A 106 3.99 -3.11 -1.88
C SER A 106 3.47 -4.32 -1.09
N LEU A 107 2.56 -5.07 -1.71
CA LEU A 107 2.08 -6.34 -1.16
C LEU A 107 3.15 -7.45 -1.19
N ALA A 108 4.18 -7.36 -2.03
CA ALA A 108 5.29 -8.31 -2.06
C ALA A 108 6.11 -8.32 -0.76
N ALA A 109 6.11 -7.20 -0.04
CA ALA A 109 6.76 -7.06 1.26
C ALA A 109 5.95 -7.71 2.40
N LEU A 110 4.65 -7.93 2.19
CA LEU A 110 3.73 -8.46 3.17
C LEU A 110 3.39 -9.92 2.90
N PRO A 111 3.43 -10.80 3.91
CA PRO A 111 2.80 -12.10 3.82
C PRO A 111 1.30 -11.96 3.56
N THR A 112 0.77 -12.77 2.65
CA THR A 112 -0.63 -12.70 2.18
C THR A 112 -1.66 -12.73 3.32
N VAL A 113 -1.35 -13.45 4.39
CA VAL A 113 -2.25 -13.60 5.56
C VAL A 113 -2.59 -12.29 6.25
N ILE A 114 -1.72 -11.27 6.18
CA ILE A 114 -1.95 -9.96 6.82
C ILE A 114 -2.42 -8.89 5.84
N TRP A 115 -2.63 -9.22 4.57
CA TRP A 115 -3.11 -8.23 3.59
C TRP A 115 -4.49 -7.69 3.94
N HIS A 116 -5.35 -8.55 4.49
CA HIS A 116 -6.74 -8.24 4.83
C HIS A 116 -6.95 -7.82 6.29
N THR A 117 -5.90 -7.86 7.12
CA THR A 117 -5.98 -7.47 8.53
C THR A 117 -6.25 -5.97 8.63
N PRO A 118 -7.32 -5.54 9.32
CA PRO A 118 -7.59 -4.13 9.62
C PRO A 118 -6.42 -3.48 10.39
N LEU A 119 -6.27 -2.15 10.27
CA LEU A 119 -5.28 -1.42 11.07
C LEU A 119 -5.59 -1.47 12.57
N GLU A 120 -6.86 -1.50 12.96
CA GLU A 120 -7.27 -1.51 14.37
C GLU A 120 -6.72 -2.69 15.17
N ASP A 121 -6.60 -3.88 14.55
CA ASP A 121 -5.99 -5.08 15.14
C ASP A 121 -4.56 -4.84 15.64
N TYR A 122 -3.85 -3.87 15.05
CA TYR A 122 -2.52 -3.43 15.49
C TYR A 122 -2.55 -2.12 16.28
N ALA A 123 -3.54 -1.26 16.05
CA ALA A 123 -3.66 0.04 16.71
C ALA A 123 -3.97 -0.06 18.22
N ASP A 124 -4.34 -1.24 18.72
CA ASP A 124 -4.53 -1.48 20.15
C ASP A 124 -3.31 -2.10 20.84
N LEU A 125 -2.32 -2.58 20.08
CA LEU A 125 -1.14 -3.25 20.63
C LEU A 125 0.01 -2.27 20.93
N THR A 126 0.75 -2.51 22.00
CA THR A 126 2.04 -1.82 22.23
C THR A 126 3.11 -2.29 21.24
N LEU A 127 4.22 -1.56 21.14
CA LEU A 127 5.33 -1.98 20.27
C LEU A 127 5.94 -3.30 20.77
N ALA A 128 5.99 -3.48 22.10
CA ALA A 128 6.39 -4.74 22.73
C ALA A 128 5.45 -5.88 22.35
N ASP A 129 4.13 -5.66 22.41
CA ASP A 129 3.14 -6.68 22.07
C ASP A 129 3.28 -7.12 20.62
N ILE A 130 3.36 -6.18 19.67
CA ILE A 130 3.50 -6.50 18.23
C ILE A 130 4.78 -7.31 17.97
N ARG A 131 5.89 -6.95 18.62
CA ARG A 131 7.17 -7.68 18.51
C ARG A 131 7.10 -9.08 19.13
N SER A 132 6.20 -9.31 20.07
CA SER A 132 6.01 -10.59 20.76
C SER A 132 4.99 -11.54 20.09
N LEU A 133 4.26 -11.05 19.07
CA LEU A 133 3.27 -11.85 18.36
C LEU A 133 3.92 -13.09 17.72
N LYS A 134 3.52 -14.29 18.17
CA LYS A 134 4.08 -15.57 17.69
C LYS A 134 3.98 -15.76 16.16
N THR A 135 2.96 -15.14 15.55
CA THR A 135 2.71 -15.22 14.11
C THR A 135 3.46 -14.13 13.32
N HIS A 136 4.15 -13.20 13.99
CA HIS A 136 4.84 -12.07 13.36
C HIS A 136 6.34 -12.14 13.60
N GLY A 137 7.07 -12.68 12.61
CA GLY A 137 8.51 -12.48 12.55
C GLY A 137 8.89 -11.02 12.21
N GLU A 138 10.17 -10.71 12.30
CA GLU A 138 10.72 -9.36 12.09
C GLU A 138 10.23 -8.68 10.80
N LYS A 139 10.13 -9.44 9.70
CA LYS A 139 9.63 -8.93 8.41
C LYS A 139 8.18 -8.42 8.49
N ARG A 140 7.30 -9.13 9.20
CA ARG A 140 5.89 -8.71 9.35
C ARG A 140 5.78 -7.49 10.24
N VAL A 141 6.49 -7.49 11.37
CA VAL A 141 6.54 -6.34 12.28
C VAL A 141 7.05 -5.11 11.55
N ARG A 142 8.16 -5.21 10.82
CA ARG A 142 8.70 -4.11 10.00
C ARG A 142 7.64 -3.52 9.08
N ALA A 143 6.93 -4.37 8.34
CA ALA A 143 5.95 -3.91 7.36
C ALA A 143 4.72 -3.26 8.02
N VAL A 144 4.27 -3.75 9.18
CA VAL A 144 3.22 -3.08 9.97
C VAL A 144 3.68 -1.69 10.39
N LEU A 145 4.87 -1.57 10.97
CA LEU A 145 5.41 -0.29 11.41
C LEU A 145 5.60 0.69 10.24
N GLU A 146 6.04 0.21 9.09
CA GLU A 146 6.22 1.01 7.88
C GLU A 146 4.90 1.58 7.37
N VAL A 147 3.81 0.79 7.38
CA VAL A 147 2.47 1.26 7.01
C VAL A 147 2.00 2.37 7.95
N PHE A 148 2.11 2.16 9.26
CA PHE A 148 1.70 3.16 10.25
C PHE A 148 2.54 4.43 10.17
N CYS A 149 3.85 4.31 9.92
CA CYS A 149 4.73 5.45 9.66
C CYS A 149 4.26 6.24 8.44
N ALA A 150 4.02 5.57 7.31
CA ALA A 150 3.57 6.22 6.07
C ALA A 150 2.22 6.91 6.24
N VAL A 151 1.28 6.29 6.95
CA VAL A 151 -0.03 6.89 7.29
C VAL A 151 0.17 8.13 8.16
N HIS A 152 0.95 8.01 9.23
CA HIS A 152 1.21 9.12 10.14
C HIS A 152 1.87 10.31 9.42
N GLU A 153 2.92 10.07 8.64
CA GLU A 153 3.61 11.13 7.90
C GLU A 153 2.72 11.80 6.85
N THR A 154 1.87 11.03 6.18
CA THR A 154 0.92 11.56 5.19
C THR A 154 -0.10 12.49 5.85
N LEU A 155 -0.61 12.11 7.02
CA LEU A 155 -1.65 12.86 7.71
C LEU A 155 -1.11 13.98 8.60
N ALA A 156 0.07 13.83 9.18
CA ALA A 156 0.72 14.88 9.96
C ALA A 156 1.02 16.12 9.11
N ARG A 157 1.23 15.94 7.80
CA ARG A 157 1.39 17.04 6.83
C ARG A 157 0.08 17.63 6.34
N SER A 158 -1.06 16.95 6.58
CA SER A 158 -2.36 17.43 6.18
C SER A 158 -2.92 18.40 7.24
N VAL A 159 -3.39 19.56 6.80
CA VAL A 159 -4.09 20.49 7.70
C VAL A 159 -5.43 19.87 8.04
N HIS A 160 -5.59 19.44 9.29
CA HIS A 160 -6.87 18.95 9.77
C HIS A 160 -7.85 20.12 9.85
N GLN A 161 -8.97 20.00 9.16
CA GLN A 161 -10.12 20.89 9.32
C GLN A 161 -11.31 20.02 9.71
N ASP A 162 -11.99 20.37 10.81
CA ASP A 162 -13.02 19.52 11.43
C ASP A 162 -14.22 19.19 10.52
N HIS A 163 -14.36 19.91 9.40
CA HIS A 163 -15.44 19.71 8.42
C HIS A 163 -15.02 18.88 7.19
N LEU A 164 -13.77 18.41 7.12
CA LEU A 164 -13.23 17.65 5.99
C LEU A 164 -12.87 16.22 6.41
N ASP A 165 -13.25 15.25 5.57
CA ASP A 165 -12.85 13.85 5.70
C ASP A 165 -11.62 13.56 4.82
N VAL A 166 -10.76 12.62 5.25
CA VAL A 166 -9.57 12.20 4.50
C VAL A 166 -9.67 10.71 4.22
N ASP A 167 -9.67 10.37 2.93
CA ASP A 167 -9.75 8.99 2.46
C ASP A 167 -8.42 8.56 1.83
N LEU A 168 -7.76 7.58 2.46
CA LEU A 168 -6.47 7.05 2.03
C LEU A 168 -6.64 5.86 1.10
N VAL A 169 -6.22 6.03 -0.15
CA VAL A 169 -6.27 4.99 -1.18
C VAL A 169 -4.96 4.92 -1.97
N PRO A 170 -4.64 3.76 -2.58
CA PRO A 170 -3.51 3.69 -3.50
C PRO A 170 -3.62 4.74 -4.61
N LYS A 171 -2.47 5.30 -5.01
CA LYS A 171 -2.39 6.43 -5.96
C LYS A 171 -3.10 6.16 -7.31
N PHE A 172 -3.14 4.91 -7.75
CA PHE A 172 -3.80 4.54 -9.01
C PHE A 172 -5.34 4.55 -8.92
N VAL A 173 -5.92 4.43 -7.73
CA VAL A 173 -7.37 4.28 -7.55
C VAL A 173 -8.11 5.54 -8.00
N ARG A 174 -7.73 6.73 -7.51
CA ARG A 174 -8.46 7.97 -7.82
C ARG A 174 -8.54 8.31 -9.32
N PRO A 175 -7.44 8.22 -10.11
CA PRO A 175 -7.53 8.41 -11.54
C PRO A 175 -8.48 7.41 -12.24
N VAL A 176 -8.42 6.13 -11.85
CA VAL A 176 -9.25 5.07 -12.46
C VAL A 176 -10.72 5.23 -12.09
N GLU A 177 -11.04 5.53 -10.83
CA GLU A 177 -12.40 5.81 -10.37
C GLU A 177 -13.00 7.00 -11.10
N ARG A 178 -12.26 8.11 -11.19
CA ARG A 178 -12.71 9.32 -11.89
C ARG A 178 -12.99 9.03 -13.36
N TRP A 179 -12.08 8.31 -14.02
CA TRP A 179 -12.28 7.90 -15.40
C TRP A 179 -13.51 6.99 -15.55
N THR A 180 -13.72 6.04 -14.64
CA THR A 180 -14.86 5.12 -14.69
C THR A 180 -16.18 5.87 -14.51
N VAL A 181 -16.26 6.81 -13.56
CA VAL A 181 -17.44 7.67 -13.39
C VAL A 181 -17.69 8.51 -14.64
N GLN A 182 -16.65 9.12 -15.21
CA GLN A 182 -16.77 9.88 -16.46
C GLN A 182 -17.27 9.00 -17.60
N ALA A 183 -16.73 7.79 -17.75
CA ALA A 183 -17.15 6.80 -18.73
C ALA A 183 -18.60 6.35 -18.53
N LEU A 184 -19.11 6.33 -17.31
CA LEU A 184 -20.51 6.02 -17.00
C LEU A 184 -21.47 7.17 -17.33
N THR A 185 -21.02 8.42 -17.18
CA THR A 185 -21.86 9.61 -17.42
C THR A 185 -21.75 10.20 -18.83
N SER A 186 -20.70 9.84 -19.58
CA SER A 186 -20.45 10.33 -20.94
C SER A 186 -21.54 9.86 -21.90
N SER A 187 -21.89 10.66 -22.91
CA SER A 187 -22.83 10.23 -23.96
C SER A 187 -22.27 9.14 -24.88
N ALA A 188 -20.94 9.07 -25.02
CA ALA A 188 -20.26 8.07 -25.83
C ALA A 188 -19.47 7.09 -24.96
N LEU A 189 -19.48 5.81 -25.36
CA LEU A 189 -18.67 4.76 -24.73
C LEU A 189 -17.18 4.91 -25.05
N PRO A 190 -16.28 4.70 -24.08
CA PRO A 190 -14.84 4.70 -24.32
C PRO A 190 -14.39 3.68 -25.37
N GLY A 191 -13.39 4.07 -26.17
CA GLY A 191 -12.74 3.16 -27.11
C GLY A 191 -11.73 2.22 -26.42
N GLN A 192 -11.25 1.22 -27.16
CA GLN A 192 -10.21 0.29 -26.66
C GLN A 192 -8.95 1.01 -26.15
N HIS A 193 -8.50 2.04 -26.88
CA HIS A 193 -7.31 2.79 -26.51
C HIS A 193 -7.46 3.46 -25.13
N GLU A 194 -8.63 4.05 -24.88
CA GLU A 194 -8.93 4.71 -23.63
C GLU A 194 -9.04 3.72 -22.47
N ILE A 195 -9.69 2.57 -22.66
CA ILE A 195 -9.73 1.48 -21.66
C ILE A 195 -8.31 1.02 -21.32
N ARG A 196 -7.43 0.88 -22.32
CA ARG A 196 -6.03 0.48 -22.09
C ARG A 196 -5.27 1.51 -21.26
N ALA A 197 -5.41 2.78 -21.62
CA ALA A 197 -4.65 3.87 -20.99
C ALA A 197 -5.15 4.20 -19.58
N SER A 198 -6.47 4.29 -19.40
CA SER A 198 -7.08 4.86 -18.20
C SER A 198 -7.52 3.81 -17.17
N LEU A 199 -7.67 2.55 -17.57
CA LEU A 199 -8.03 1.44 -16.67
C LEU A 199 -6.93 0.40 -16.59
N ILE A 200 -6.62 -0.28 -17.69
CA ILE A 200 -5.76 -1.48 -17.66
C ILE A 200 -4.31 -1.12 -17.31
N GLY A 201 -3.78 -0.04 -17.88
CA GLY A 201 -2.41 0.43 -17.62
C GLY A 201 -2.14 0.67 -16.13
N PRO A 202 -2.95 1.49 -15.44
CA PRO A 202 -2.84 1.70 -14.00
C PRO A 202 -2.94 0.41 -13.16
N LEU A 203 -3.88 -0.49 -13.49
CA LEU A 203 -4.02 -1.78 -12.79
C LEU A 203 -2.79 -2.67 -12.96
N LEU A 204 -2.27 -2.76 -14.19
CA LEU A 204 -1.04 -3.51 -14.48
C LEU A 204 0.18 -2.90 -13.78
N ALA A 205 0.29 -1.57 -13.75
CA ALA A 205 1.35 -0.89 -13.03
C ALA A 205 1.33 -1.25 -11.55
N GLN A 206 0.15 -1.30 -10.92
CA GLN A 206 0.01 -1.74 -9.54
C GLN A 206 0.36 -3.23 -9.37
N VAL A 207 -0.11 -4.11 -10.25
CA VAL A 207 0.26 -5.55 -10.22
C VAL A 207 1.77 -5.74 -10.28
N LYS A 208 2.47 -4.97 -11.11
CA LYS A 208 3.93 -5.01 -11.20
C LYS A 208 4.61 -4.67 -9.87
N VAL A 209 4.09 -3.69 -9.14
CA VAL A 209 4.59 -3.29 -7.81
C VAL A 209 4.30 -4.36 -6.75
N ASP A 210 3.11 -4.96 -6.79
CA ASP A 210 2.62 -5.82 -5.70
C ASP A 210 3.03 -7.29 -5.83
N VAL A 211 3.13 -7.82 -7.05
CA VAL A 211 3.43 -9.25 -7.30
C VAL A 211 4.51 -9.46 -8.36
N GLY A 212 5.13 -8.38 -8.82
CA GLY A 212 6.36 -8.41 -9.60
C GLY A 212 6.19 -8.53 -11.11
N PRO A 213 7.31 -8.48 -11.85
CA PRO A 213 7.32 -8.38 -13.31
C PRO A 213 6.79 -9.62 -14.03
N THR A 214 6.91 -10.81 -13.43
CA THR A 214 6.44 -12.06 -14.06
C THR A 214 4.91 -12.09 -14.20
N VAL A 215 4.19 -11.78 -13.12
CA VAL A 215 2.72 -11.74 -13.13
C VAL A 215 2.23 -10.59 -14.00
N TRP A 216 2.87 -9.42 -13.90
CA TRP A 216 2.60 -8.27 -14.77
C TRP A 216 2.71 -8.64 -16.26
N ARG A 217 3.77 -9.33 -16.67
CA ARG A 217 3.97 -9.74 -18.08
C ARG A 217 2.87 -10.68 -18.53
N LEU A 218 2.55 -11.70 -17.73
CA LEU A 218 1.48 -12.64 -18.03
C LEU A 218 0.12 -11.96 -18.22
N ALA A 219 -0.22 -11.05 -17.30
CA ALA A 219 -1.46 -10.27 -17.36
C ALA A 219 -1.48 -9.34 -18.58
N SER A 220 -0.38 -8.63 -18.84
CA SER A 220 -0.23 -7.70 -19.97
C SER A 220 -0.39 -8.40 -21.32
N GLU A 221 0.28 -9.54 -21.51
CA GLU A 221 0.17 -10.36 -22.72
C GLU A 221 -1.22 -10.97 -22.89
N ARG A 222 -1.88 -11.36 -21.80
CA ARG A 222 -3.24 -11.91 -21.83
C ARG A 222 -4.26 -10.86 -22.28
N LEU A 223 -4.05 -9.60 -21.89
CA LEU A 223 -4.88 -8.47 -22.32
C LEU A 223 -4.45 -7.88 -23.68
N GLY A 224 -3.38 -8.41 -24.28
CA GLY A 224 -2.86 -7.96 -25.57
C GLY A 224 -2.36 -6.53 -25.54
N MET A 225 -1.77 -6.07 -24.44
CA MET A 225 -1.32 -4.67 -24.31
C MET A 225 -0.29 -4.27 -25.37
N GLU A 226 0.58 -5.19 -25.75
CA GLU A 226 1.64 -4.99 -26.76
C GLU A 226 1.33 -5.70 -28.10
N GLY A 227 0.06 -6.09 -28.34
CA GLY A 227 -0.35 -6.73 -29.58
C GLY A 227 -1.45 -7.77 -29.40
N ARG A 228 -1.28 -8.93 -30.02
CA ARG A 228 -2.28 -10.00 -29.95
C ARG A 228 -2.28 -10.64 -28.55
N ALA A 229 -3.47 -10.83 -27.99
CA ALA A 229 -3.64 -11.54 -26.73
C ALA A 229 -3.08 -12.98 -26.78
N HIS A 230 -2.29 -13.35 -25.77
CA HIS A 230 -1.73 -14.69 -25.65
C HIS A 230 -2.64 -15.65 -24.87
N SER A 231 -2.69 -16.91 -25.33
CA SER A 231 -3.40 -17.96 -24.58
C SER A 231 -2.55 -18.51 -23.43
N VAL A 232 -3.20 -19.03 -22.39
CA VAL A 232 -2.53 -19.71 -21.26
C VAL A 232 -1.65 -20.85 -21.73
N ARG A 233 -2.09 -21.60 -22.75
CA ARG A 233 -1.32 -22.70 -23.33
C ARG A 233 0.00 -22.22 -23.93
N TYR A 234 -0.04 -21.10 -24.65
CA TYR A 234 1.15 -20.49 -25.23
C TYR A 234 2.11 -19.99 -24.15
N GLN A 235 1.60 -19.26 -23.15
CA GLN A 235 2.38 -18.74 -22.03
C GLN A 235 3.04 -19.85 -21.21
N ALA A 236 2.29 -20.93 -20.92
CA ALA A 236 2.81 -22.10 -20.22
C ALA A 236 3.98 -22.75 -20.97
N LYS A 237 3.85 -22.90 -22.29
CA LYS A 237 4.92 -23.44 -23.15
C LYS A 237 6.16 -22.53 -23.16
N GLN A 238 5.98 -21.22 -23.30
CA GLN A 238 7.07 -20.24 -23.30
C GLN A 238 7.83 -20.23 -21.96
N MET A 239 7.13 -20.36 -20.85
CA MET A 239 7.72 -20.37 -19.51
C MET A 239 8.26 -21.73 -19.06
N GLY A 240 8.01 -22.81 -19.81
CA GLY A 240 8.38 -24.16 -19.39
C GLY A 240 7.63 -24.67 -18.15
N VAL A 241 6.40 -24.19 -17.93
CA VAL A 241 5.56 -24.56 -16.77
C VAL A 241 4.21 -25.16 -17.20
N THR A 242 3.45 -25.70 -16.25
CA THR A 242 2.10 -26.21 -16.52
C THR A 242 1.09 -25.07 -16.66
N ARG A 243 -0.04 -25.33 -17.35
CA ARG A 243 -1.16 -24.36 -17.43
C ARG A 243 -1.70 -23.99 -16.05
N ALA A 244 -1.76 -24.95 -15.13
CA ALA A 244 -2.19 -24.73 -13.75
C ALA A 244 -1.29 -23.69 -13.06
N ARG A 245 0.03 -23.75 -13.28
CA ARG A 245 0.94 -22.76 -12.72
C ARG A 245 0.69 -21.35 -13.27
N VAL A 246 0.37 -21.21 -14.55
CA VAL A 246 0.01 -19.92 -15.14
C VAL A 246 -1.29 -19.38 -14.53
N TYR A 247 -2.31 -20.22 -14.35
CA TYR A 247 -3.54 -19.80 -13.68
C TYR A 247 -3.31 -19.33 -12.25
N GLN A 248 -2.50 -20.06 -11.46
CA GLN A 248 -2.12 -19.64 -10.11
C GLN A 248 -1.46 -18.26 -10.10
N LEU A 249 -0.57 -17.98 -11.06
CA LEU A 249 0.09 -16.68 -11.16
C LEU A 249 -0.89 -15.57 -11.57
N LEU A 250 -1.84 -15.85 -12.46
CA LEU A 250 -2.86 -14.88 -12.87
C LEU A 250 -3.89 -14.61 -11.75
N GLU A 251 -4.18 -15.60 -10.90
CA GLU A 251 -5.06 -15.45 -9.74
C GLU A 251 -4.55 -14.40 -8.74
N GLU A 252 -3.23 -14.19 -8.68
CA GLU A 252 -2.63 -13.13 -7.87
C GLU A 252 -3.12 -11.73 -8.27
N CYS A 253 -3.49 -11.48 -9.54
CA CYS A 253 -4.10 -10.22 -9.95
C CYS A 253 -5.39 -9.93 -9.18
N GLY A 254 -6.26 -10.93 -9.05
CA GLY A 254 -7.51 -10.83 -8.29
C GLY A 254 -7.27 -10.58 -6.80
N LYS A 255 -6.34 -11.32 -6.20
CA LYS A 255 -5.97 -11.16 -4.77
C LYS A 255 -5.45 -9.76 -4.47
N VAL A 256 -4.62 -9.21 -5.35
CA VAL A 256 -4.11 -7.84 -5.23
C VAL A 256 -5.27 -6.84 -5.25
N MET A 257 -6.18 -6.95 -6.23
CA MET A 257 -7.26 -5.97 -6.38
C MET A 257 -8.33 -6.06 -5.29
N ALA A 258 -8.59 -7.26 -4.76
CA ALA A 258 -9.47 -7.44 -3.59
C ALA A 258 -8.98 -6.70 -2.32
N VAL A 259 -7.70 -6.30 -2.29
CA VAL A 259 -7.09 -5.52 -1.21
C VAL A 259 -6.92 -4.06 -1.61
N ARG A 260 -6.39 -3.80 -2.81
CA ARG A 260 -6.00 -2.47 -3.26
C ARG A 260 -7.19 -1.62 -3.71
N TRP A 261 -8.17 -2.24 -4.36
CA TRP A 261 -9.34 -1.53 -4.91
C TRP A 261 -10.58 -2.44 -4.92
N PRO A 262 -11.10 -2.83 -3.74
CA PRO A 262 -12.26 -3.71 -3.65
C PRO A 262 -13.52 -3.11 -4.29
N GLU A 263 -13.64 -1.79 -4.34
CA GLU A 263 -14.79 -1.10 -4.95
C GLU A 263 -14.84 -1.28 -6.48
N GLY A 264 -13.69 -1.57 -7.12
CA GLY A 264 -13.54 -1.67 -8.56
C GLY A 264 -14.45 -2.71 -9.22
N GLU A 265 -14.72 -3.84 -8.56
CA GLU A 265 -15.62 -4.87 -9.08
C GLU A 265 -17.02 -4.31 -9.37
N SER A 266 -17.60 -3.62 -8.40
CA SER A 266 -18.95 -3.06 -8.51
C SER A 266 -19.00 -1.95 -9.58
N MET A 267 -18.00 -1.07 -9.62
CA MET A 267 -17.94 0.02 -10.59
C MET A 267 -17.80 -0.51 -12.02
N LEU A 268 -16.92 -1.49 -12.24
CA LEU A 268 -16.70 -2.07 -13.56
C LEU A 268 -17.89 -2.94 -14.00
N THR A 269 -18.60 -3.57 -13.07
CA THR A 269 -19.83 -4.30 -13.39
C THR A 269 -20.89 -3.39 -14.00
N VAL A 270 -21.09 -2.19 -13.44
CA VAL A 270 -22.02 -1.20 -14.00
C VAL A 270 -21.56 -0.73 -15.38
N LEU A 271 -20.27 -0.48 -15.56
CA LEU A 271 -19.73 -0.07 -16.86
C LEU A 271 -19.90 -1.17 -17.91
N ILE A 272 -19.63 -2.44 -17.56
CA ILE A 272 -19.84 -3.57 -18.46
C ILE A 272 -21.29 -3.66 -18.90
N GLU A 273 -22.24 -3.48 -17.97
CA GLU A 273 -23.66 -3.56 -18.30
C GLU A 273 -24.06 -2.48 -19.33
N ARG A 274 -23.51 -1.28 -19.18
CA ARG A 274 -23.68 -0.21 -20.16
C ARG A 274 -23.12 -0.59 -21.54
N TYR A 275 -21.95 -1.22 -21.60
CA TYR A 275 -21.40 -1.72 -22.87
C TYR A 275 -22.29 -2.79 -23.50
N ARG A 276 -22.91 -3.66 -22.70
CA ARG A 276 -23.83 -4.68 -23.20
C ARG A 276 -25.09 -4.07 -23.80
N SER A 277 -25.62 -3.00 -23.21
CA SER A 277 -26.81 -2.32 -23.73
C SER A 277 -26.56 -1.47 -24.97
N GLU A 278 -25.45 -0.71 -24.99
CA GLU A 278 -25.21 0.30 -26.04
C GLU A 278 -24.31 -0.20 -27.19
N SER A 279 -23.41 -1.16 -26.94
CA SER A 279 -22.46 -1.65 -27.95
C SER A 279 -22.10 -3.13 -27.75
N PRO A 280 -23.09 -4.03 -27.85
CA PRO A 280 -22.90 -5.45 -27.61
C PRO A 280 -21.87 -6.04 -28.59
N GLY A 281 -20.93 -6.81 -28.05
CA GLY A 281 -19.93 -7.49 -28.87
C GLY A 281 -18.87 -6.59 -29.51
N SER A 282 -18.76 -5.31 -29.11
CA SER A 282 -17.62 -4.48 -29.49
C SER A 282 -16.30 -5.02 -28.92
N ASP A 283 -15.18 -4.73 -29.59
CA ASP A 283 -13.86 -5.10 -29.07
C ASP A 283 -13.55 -4.42 -27.73
N ALA A 284 -14.06 -3.20 -27.53
CA ALA A 284 -13.96 -2.49 -26.26
C ALA A 284 -14.69 -3.24 -25.14
N ALA A 285 -15.91 -3.72 -25.39
CA ALA A 285 -16.65 -4.54 -24.43
C ALA A 285 -15.92 -5.86 -24.11
N ARG A 286 -15.37 -6.55 -25.12
CA ARG A 286 -14.57 -7.77 -24.92
C ARG A 286 -13.33 -7.51 -24.07
N LEU A 287 -12.60 -6.44 -24.34
CA LEU A 287 -11.41 -6.06 -23.59
C LEU A 287 -11.75 -5.71 -22.14
N LEU A 288 -12.82 -4.95 -21.91
CA LEU A 288 -13.29 -4.59 -20.58
C LEU A 288 -13.71 -5.84 -19.77
N CYS A 289 -14.43 -6.77 -20.39
CA CYS A 289 -14.79 -8.04 -19.74
C CYS A 289 -13.53 -8.85 -19.41
N ALA A 290 -12.60 -9.00 -20.35
CA ALA A 290 -11.35 -9.74 -20.12
C ALA A 290 -10.48 -9.12 -19.01
N ALA A 291 -10.42 -7.79 -18.92
CA ALA A 291 -9.75 -7.10 -17.83
C ALA A 291 -10.46 -7.34 -16.49
N THR A 292 -11.78 -7.23 -16.47
CA THR A 292 -12.57 -7.42 -15.25
C THR A 292 -12.47 -8.86 -14.75
N ASP A 293 -12.56 -9.86 -15.62
CA ASP A 293 -12.41 -11.27 -15.23
C ASP A 293 -11.01 -11.58 -14.68
N LEU A 294 -9.98 -10.86 -15.12
CA LEU A 294 -8.61 -11.04 -14.66
C LEU A 294 -8.35 -10.36 -13.30
N PHE A 295 -8.84 -9.14 -13.12
CA PHE A 295 -8.57 -8.32 -11.94
C PHE A 295 -9.63 -8.50 -10.84
N PHE A 296 -10.84 -8.90 -11.20
CA PHE A 296 -11.97 -9.11 -10.30
C PHE A 296 -12.64 -10.45 -10.63
N PRO A 297 -11.93 -11.57 -10.49
CA PRO A 297 -12.51 -12.88 -10.74
C PRO A 297 -13.66 -13.09 -9.76
N ARG A 298 -14.83 -13.44 -10.29
CA ARG A 298 -15.99 -13.80 -9.47
C ARG A 298 -15.67 -15.06 -8.68
N ASN A 299 -15.35 -14.90 -7.40
CA ASN A 299 -15.45 -16.01 -6.47
C ASN A 299 -16.95 -16.36 -6.37
N ASN A 300 -17.31 -17.64 -6.24
CA ASN A 300 -18.71 -18.10 -6.09
C ASN A 300 -19.37 -17.64 -4.76
N GLU A 301 -18.99 -16.49 -4.20
CA GLU A 301 -19.61 -15.88 -3.03
C GLU A 301 -20.67 -14.85 -3.46
N PRO A 302 -21.88 -14.89 -2.88
CA PRO A 302 -22.94 -13.95 -3.21
C PRO A 302 -22.54 -12.52 -2.84
N LEU A 303 -22.70 -11.60 -3.79
CA LEU A 303 -22.43 -10.18 -3.68
C LEU A 303 -23.04 -9.59 -2.38
N ARG A 304 -22.19 -9.22 -1.42
CA ARG A 304 -22.58 -8.27 -0.36
C ARG A 304 -22.48 -6.88 -0.96
N VAL A 305 -23.63 -6.31 -1.33
CA VAL A 305 -23.75 -4.91 -1.71
C VAL A 305 -23.39 -4.05 -0.50
N VAL A 306 -22.17 -3.51 -0.45
CA VAL A 306 -21.84 -2.40 0.45
C VAL A 306 -22.17 -1.11 -0.29
N ALA A 307 -23.46 -0.76 -0.27
CA ALA A 307 -23.93 0.54 -0.71
C ALA A 307 -23.60 1.59 0.36
N SER A 308 -22.39 2.15 0.30
CA SER A 308 -22.10 3.40 1.00
C SER A 308 -21.05 4.19 0.23
N ARG A 309 -21.47 5.37 -0.26
CA ARG A 309 -20.73 6.43 -1.00
C ARG A 309 -20.96 6.55 -2.52
N LEU A 310 -22.17 6.26 -2.99
CA LEU A 310 -22.76 6.96 -4.15
C LEU A 310 -24.10 7.57 -3.75
N ARG A 311 -24.07 8.64 -2.95
CA ARG A 311 -25.17 9.61 -2.92
C ARG A 311 -24.87 10.66 -3.99
N ILE A 312 -25.14 10.30 -5.24
CA ILE A 312 -25.42 11.32 -6.25
C ILE A 312 -26.90 11.61 -6.09
N GLY A 313 -27.22 12.87 -5.77
CA GLY A 313 -28.59 13.32 -5.58
C GLY A 313 -29.38 13.19 -6.87
N THR A 314 -30.04 12.06 -7.06
CA THR A 314 -31.21 11.91 -7.93
C THR A 314 -32.24 11.14 -7.16
N GLY A 315 -33.42 11.76 -6.97
CA GLY A 315 -34.53 11.20 -6.21
C GLY A 315 -35.18 10.01 -6.91
N LEU A 316 -34.52 8.85 -6.89
CA LEU A 316 -35.12 7.57 -7.25
C LEU A 316 -35.10 6.67 -6.02
N SER A 317 -36.30 6.32 -5.56
CA SER A 317 -36.53 5.41 -4.43
C SER A 317 -35.86 4.05 -4.67
N PRO A 318 -35.38 3.38 -3.61
CA PRO A 318 -34.78 2.06 -3.73
C PRO A 318 -35.84 1.05 -4.18
N VAL A 319 -35.54 0.30 -5.25
CA VAL A 319 -36.28 -0.90 -5.61
C VAL A 319 -35.89 -2.00 -4.63
N VAL A 320 -36.79 -2.30 -3.71
CA VAL A 320 -36.72 -3.49 -2.86
C VAL A 320 -37.10 -4.69 -3.72
N VAL A 321 -36.18 -5.63 -3.92
CA VAL A 321 -36.50 -6.94 -4.48
C VAL A 321 -36.62 -7.90 -3.30
N GLU A 322 -37.85 -8.31 -2.99
CA GLU A 322 -38.10 -9.37 -2.01
C GLU A 322 -37.57 -10.72 -2.54
N PRO A 323 -37.05 -11.59 -1.66
CA PRO A 323 -36.61 -12.93 -2.04
C PRO A 323 -37.81 -13.79 -2.44
N ALA A 324 -37.69 -14.50 -3.56
CA ALA A 324 -38.66 -15.53 -3.93
C ALA A 324 -38.58 -16.68 -2.92
N ASP A 325 -39.64 -16.84 -2.14
CA ASP A 325 -39.85 -17.98 -1.27
C ASP A 325 -39.87 -19.29 -2.07
N SER A 326 -39.28 -20.30 -1.45
CA SER A 326 -39.14 -21.65 -1.96
C SER A 326 -40.44 -22.44 -1.83
N VAL A 327 -40.95 -22.97 -2.94
CA VAL A 327 -41.68 -24.25 -3.02
C VAL A 327 -41.16 -25.01 -4.23
#